data_AF-A0A838D4K9-F1
#
_entry.id   AF-A0A838D4K9-F1
#
_cell.length_a   1.000
_cell.length_b   1.000
_cell.length_c   1.000
_cell.angle_alpha   90.00
_cell.angle_beta   90.00
_cell.angle_gamma   90.00
#
_symmetry.space_group_name_H-M   'P 1'
#
loop_
_entity.id
_entity.type
_entity.pdbx_description
1 polymer ?
#
loop_
_entity_poly.entity_id
_entity_poly.type
_entity_poly.pdbx_seq_one_letter_code
_entity_poly.pdbx_strand_id
1 'polypeptide(L)'
;MGRRSRQRARAGDAPSALSAPASEYRSPAGDTVLELRGALTPATRREYAAVLHDQARSTEDTWQRAVEFLFERLAVRWEVDGVPWEGQRELLDRYRMASQTQRRFVRDALREHLTEHFPDVEAP
;
A
#
# COMPACT_ATOMS: atom_id res chain seq x y z
N MET A 1 42.17 3.46 -7.17
CA MET A 1 40.96 4.30 -6.99
C MET A 1 40.10 4.14 -8.24
N GLY A 2 38.91 3.53 -8.11
CA GLY A 2 38.01 3.32 -9.24
C GLY A 2 37.29 1.98 -9.17
N ARG A 3 36.13 1.94 -8.51
CA ARG A 3 35.18 0.85 -8.72
C ARG A 3 34.00 1.38 -9.51
N ARG A 4 34.02 1.01 -10.79
CA ARG A 4 32.97 1.18 -11.77
C ARG A 4 31.79 0.27 -11.39
N SER A 5 30.61 0.88 -11.45
CA SER A 5 29.33 0.35 -11.97
C SER A 5 29.25 -1.17 -12.16
N ARG A 6 28.32 -1.81 -11.46
CA ARG A 6 27.73 -3.10 -11.87
C ARG A 6 26.21 -3.01 -11.89
N GLN A 7 25.74 -2.57 -13.05
CA GLN A 7 24.71 -3.19 -13.88
C GLN A 7 23.66 -4.06 -13.14
N ARG A 8 22.43 -3.52 -13.07
CA ARG A 8 21.20 -4.26 -12.77
C ARG A 8 21.04 -5.38 -13.79
N ALA A 9 21.10 -6.62 -13.33
CA ALA A 9 20.53 -7.77 -14.02
C ALA A 9 19.09 -7.95 -13.53
N ARG A 10 18.14 -7.93 -14.47
CA ARG A 10 16.76 -8.37 -14.26
C ARG A 10 16.71 -9.90 -14.31
N ALA A 11 15.76 -10.43 -13.54
CA ALA A 11 15.09 -11.73 -13.64
C ALA A 11 15.85 -12.98 -13.15
N GLY A 12 15.18 -13.71 -12.26
CA GLY A 12 15.43 -15.12 -11.98
C GLY A 12 15.90 -15.39 -10.56
N ASP A 13 14.94 -15.62 -9.67
CA ASP A 13 15.07 -16.60 -8.58
C ASP A 13 16.33 -16.49 -7.70
N ALA A 14 16.34 -15.47 -6.84
CA ALA A 14 17.15 -15.51 -5.61
C ALA A 14 16.17 -15.81 -4.46
N PRO A 15 16.49 -16.69 -3.50
CA PRO A 15 15.66 -16.92 -2.34
C PRO A 15 15.63 -15.63 -1.52
N SER A 16 14.56 -14.86 -1.75
CA SER A 16 14.38 -13.53 -1.20
C SER A 16 14.37 -13.61 0.32
N ALA A 17 15.01 -12.63 0.97
CA ALA A 17 14.78 -12.31 2.38
C ALA A 17 13.29 -12.48 2.68
N LEU A 18 12.96 -13.27 3.71
CA LEU A 18 11.60 -13.68 4.08
C LEU A 18 10.60 -12.54 3.86
N SER A 19 9.97 -12.52 2.69
CA SER A 19 9.03 -11.48 2.29
C SER A 19 7.64 -12.03 2.59
N ALA A 20 6.82 -11.22 3.26
CA ALA A 20 5.43 -11.60 3.49
C ALA A 20 4.75 -11.85 2.13
N PRO A 21 3.85 -12.85 2.05
CA PRO A 21 3.04 -13.05 0.86
C PRO A 21 2.27 -11.75 0.54
N ALA A 22 2.08 -11.47 -0.74
CA ALA A 22 1.28 -10.35 -1.20
C ALA A 22 0.01 -10.85 -1.90
N SER A 23 -1.09 -10.14 -1.70
CA SER A 23 -2.38 -10.36 -2.34
C SER A 23 -2.60 -9.30 -3.42
N GLU A 24 -3.14 -9.71 -4.56
CA GLU A 24 -3.40 -8.84 -5.71
C GLU A 24 -4.88 -8.49 -5.80
N TYR A 25 -5.18 -7.20 -5.99
CA TYR A 25 -6.53 -6.67 -6.18
C TYR A 25 -6.61 -5.98 -7.54
N ARG A 26 -7.67 -6.24 -8.31
CA ARG A 26 -7.86 -5.70 -9.67
C ARG A 26 -9.09 -4.80 -9.72
N SER A 27 -8.99 -3.67 -10.42
CA SER A 27 -10.17 -2.84 -10.69
C SER A 27 -11.15 -3.59 -11.61
N PRO A 28 -12.47 -3.31 -11.54
CA PRO A 28 -13.44 -3.90 -12.46
C PRO A 28 -13.16 -3.61 -13.94
N ALA A 29 -12.51 -2.48 -14.24
CA ALA A 29 -12.11 -2.12 -15.59
C ALA A 29 -10.84 -2.86 -16.06
N GLY A 30 -10.09 -3.48 -15.16
CA GLY A 30 -8.85 -4.20 -15.45
C GLY A 30 -7.64 -3.30 -15.76
N ASP A 31 -7.80 -1.99 -15.68
CA ASP A 31 -6.78 -0.97 -15.93
C ASP A 31 -5.84 -0.74 -14.75
N THR A 32 -6.22 -1.20 -13.56
CA THR A 32 -5.52 -0.94 -12.30
C THR A 32 -5.33 -2.22 -11.50
N VAL A 33 -4.12 -2.45 -10.99
CA VAL A 33 -3.76 -3.59 -10.16
C VAL A 33 -2.99 -3.12 -8.93
N LEU A 34 -3.47 -3.45 -7.72
CA LEU A 34 -2.83 -3.10 -6.45
C LEU A 34 -2.37 -4.38 -5.74
N GLU A 35 -1.11 -4.42 -5.34
CA GLU A 35 -0.55 -5.51 -4.53
C GLU A 35 -0.32 -5.03 -3.09
N LEU A 36 -0.86 -5.78 -2.14
CA LEU A 36 -0.78 -5.51 -0.70
C LEU A 36 -0.07 -6.66 0.01
N ARG A 37 0.89 -6.35 0.89
CA ARG A 37 1.57 -7.36 1.71
C ARG A 37 0.68 -7.83 2.85
N GLY A 38 0.66 -9.14 3.11
CA GLY A 38 -0.07 -9.77 4.22
C GLY A 38 0.64 -9.68 5.58
N ALA A 39 1.43 -8.62 5.84
CA ALA A 39 2.08 -8.41 7.13
C ALA A 39 1.88 -7.01 7.69
N LEU A 40 1.33 -6.92 8.90
CA LEU A 40 1.15 -5.69 9.66
C LEU A 40 1.48 -5.96 11.14
N THR A 41 2.52 -5.31 11.65
CA THR A 41 3.00 -5.58 13.03
C THR A 41 2.02 -5.04 14.07
N PRO A 42 1.99 -5.59 15.30
CA PRO A 42 1.16 -5.06 16.37
C PRO A 42 1.43 -3.58 16.69
N ALA A 43 2.68 -3.12 16.56
CA ALA A 43 3.05 -1.72 16.74
C ALA A 43 2.40 -0.85 15.66
N THR A 44 2.48 -1.27 14.39
CA THR A 44 1.87 -0.56 13.25
C THR A 44 0.35 -0.49 13.37
N ARG A 45 -0.31 -1.53 13.91
CA ARG A 45 -1.77 -1.52 14.15
C ARG A 45 -2.17 -0.51 15.22
N ARG A 46 -1.37 -0.41 16.30
CA ARG A 46 -1.58 0.60 17.35
C ARG A 46 -1.36 2.02 16.82
N GLU A 47 -0.31 2.22 16.01
CA GLU A 47 -0.07 3.49 15.31
C GLU A 47 -1.26 3.87 14.42
N TYR A 48 -1.78 2.92 13.64
CA TYR A 48 -2.96 3.14 12.81
C TYR A 48 -4.18 3.58 13.64
N ALA A 49 -4.49 2.87 14.73
CA ALA A 49 -5.60 3.23 15.61
C ALA A 49 -5.43 4.64 16.22
N ALA A 50 -4.21 5.02 16.59
CA ALA A 50 -3.90 6.36 17.07
C ALA A 50 -4.09 7.43 15.98
N VAL A 51 -3.75 7.13 14.73
CA VAL A 51 -4.01 8.03 13.59
C VAL A 51 -5.50 8.14 13.32
N LEU A 52 -6.26 7.03 13.36
CA LEU A 52 -7.69 7.00 13.04
C LEU A 52 -8.57 7.70 14.09
N HIS A 53 -8.17 7.68 15.36
CA HIS A 53 -8.93 8.30 16.45
C HIS A 53 -8.35 9.63 16.94
N ASP A 54 -7.51 10.27 16.12
CA ASP A 54 -6.94 11.57 16.46
C ASP A 54 -8.02 12.67 16.47
N GLN A 55 -8.36 13.11 17.68
CA GLN A 55 -9.38 14.13 17.95
C GLN A 55 -8.85 15.56 17.79
N ALA A 56 -7.54 15.76 17.59
CA ALA A 56 -6.98 17.10 17.36
C ALA A 56 -7.23 17.61 15.93
N ARG A 57 -7.70 16.74 15.03
CA ARG A 57 -7.98 17.00 13.62
C ARG A 57 -9.47 16.83 13.32
N SER A 58 -9.90 17.32 12.15
CA SER A 58 -11.26 17.05 11.68
C SER A 58 -11.41 15.57 11.31
N THR A 59 -12.63 15.04 11.40
CA THR A 59 -12.92 13.65 11.04
C THR A 59 -12.44 13.29 9.63
N GLU A 60 -12.64 14.19 8.66
CA GLU A 60 -12.21 13.97 7.27
C GLU A 60 -10.68 13.92 7.15
N ASP A 61 -9.95 14.85 7.79
CA ASP A 61 -8.48 14.87 7.73
C ASP A 61 -7.90 13.62 8.41
N THR A 62 -8.40 13.28 9.60
CA THR A 62 -8.05 12.07 10.33
C THR A 62 -8.25 10.82 9.47
N TRP A 63 -9.39 10.72 8.81
CA TRP A 63 -9.72 9.59 7.95
C TRP A 63 -8.82 9.50 6.70
N GLN A 64 -8.55 10.63 6.02
CA GLN A 64 -7.60 10.66 4.88
C GLN A 64 -6.21 10.20 5.29
N ARG A 65 -5.71 10.67 6.44
CA ARG A 65 -4.41 10.29 6.98
C ARG A 65 -4.35 8.81 7.36
N ALA A 66 -5.43 8.26 7.91
CA ALA A 66 -5.51 6.85 8.26
C ALA A 66 -5.42 5.96 7.00
N VAL A 67 -6.09 6.34 5.90
CA VAL A 67 -5.98 5.65 4.62
C VAL A 67 -4.57 5.73 4.04
N GLU A 68 -3.96 6.93 4.03
CA GLU A 68 -2.56 7.08 3.58
C GLU A 68 -1.60 6.22 4.40
N PHE A 69 -1.79 6.16 5.72
CA PHE A 69 -0.97 5.34 6.60
C PHE A 69 -1.06 3.85 6.24
N LEU A 70 -2.27 3.32 6.07
CA LEU A 70 -2.45 1.92 5.67
C LEU A 70 -1.84 1.65 4.30
N PHE A 71 -2.07 2.54 3.34
CA PHE A 71 -1.53 2.42 2.00
C PHE A 71 0.00 2.38 2.01
N GLU A 72 0.66 3.30 2.72
CA GLU A 72 2.13 3.34 2.83
C GLU A 72 2.70 2.06 3.47
N ARG A 73 1.99 1.48 4.44
CA ARG A 73 2.44 0.27 5.14
C ARG A 73 2.20 -1.01 4.34
N LEU A 74 1.08 -1.12 3.63
CA LEU A 74 0.65 -2.36 2.99
C LEU A 74 1.03 -2.44 1.52
N ALA A 75 0.95 -1.34 0.76
CA ALA A 75 1.22 -1.36 -0.66
C ALA A 75 2.68 -1.72 -0.96
N VAL A 76 2.86 -2.63 -1.91
CA VAL A 76 4.18 -3.04 -2.43
C VAL A 76 4.34 -2.71 -3.90
N ARG A 77 3.24 -2.72 -4.65
CA ARG A 77 3.19 -2.38 -6.07
C ARG A 77 1.80 -1.85 -6.44
N TRP A 78 1.77 -0.88 -7.34
CA TRP A 78 0.51 -0.39 -7.91
C TRP A 78 0.71 -0.12 -9.39
N GLU A 79 -0.03 -0.82 -10.23
CA GLU A 79 -0.06 -0.61 -11.67
C GLU A 79 -1.31 0.17 -12.06
N VAL A 80 -1.13 1.22 -12.87
CA VAL A 80 -2.23 2.01 -13.40
C VAL A 80 -1.98 2.25 -14.89
N ASP A 81 -2.95 1.87 -15.72
CA ASP A 81 -2.89 2.01 -17.19
C ASP A 81 -1.63 1.36 -17.78
N GLY A 82 -1.25 0.19 -17.24
CA GLY A 82 -0.03 -0.55 -17.64
C GLY A 82 1.29 0.06 -17.16
N VAL A 83 1.24 1.12 -16.33
CA VAL A 83 2.42 1.75 -15.74
C VAL A 83 2.59 1.30 -14.29
N PRO A 84 3.66 0.53 -13.98
CA PRO A 84 3.89 0.05 -12.63
C PRO A 84 4.64 1.06 -11.77
N TRP A 85 4.18 1.19 -10.52
CA TRP A 85 4.79 2.00 -9.47
C TRP A 85 5.22 1.09 -8.33
N GLU A 86 6.42 1.32 -7.80
CA GLU A 86 7.04 0.55 -6.73
C GLU A 86 7.77 1.49 -5.77
N GLY A 87 8.01 1.04 -4.54
CA GLY A 87 8.66 1.85 -3.52
C GLY A 87 7.69 2.82 -2.83
N GLN A 88 7.79 2.89 -1.50
CA GLN A 88 6.77 3.50 -0.64
C GLN A 88 6.51 4.98 -0.97
N ARG A 89 7.56 5.78 -1.17
CA ARG A 89 7.40 7.20 -1.47
C ARG A 89 6.72 7.44 -2.81
N GLU A 90 7.15 6.72 -3.85
CA GLU A 90 6.59 6.86 -5.20
C GLU A 90 5.12 6.42 -5.23
N LEU A 91 4.81 5.32 -4.54
CA LEU A 91 3.43 4.86 -4.35
C LEU A 91 2.58 5.92 -3.66
N LEU A 92 3.04 6.49 -2.55
CA LEU A 92 2.28 7.48 -1.77
C LEU A 92 2.06 8.78 -2.58
N ASP A 93 3.08 9.25 -3.29
CA ASP A 93 2.97 10.41 -4.17
C ASP A 93 1.97 10.14 -5.30
N ARG A 94 2.01 8.94 -5.91
CA ARG A 94 1.05 8.51 -6.92
C ARG A 94 -0.38 8.44 -6.37
N TYR A 95 -0.55 8.01 -5.13
CA TYR A 95 -1.86 7.96 -4.45
C TYR A 95 -2.43 9.36 -4.21
N ARG A 96 -1.58 10.29 -3.78
CA ARG A 96 -1.98 11.70 -3.61
C ARG A 96 -2.39 12.38 -4.91
N MET A 97 -1.81 11.97 -6.04
CA MET A 97 -2.20 12.48 -7.37
C MET A 97 -3.35 11.68 -8.01
N ALA A 98 -3.81 10.60 -7.38
CA ALA A 98 -4.78 9.70 -7.96
C ALA A 98 -6.17 10.33 -8.09
N SER A 99 -6.89 9.89 -9.14
CA SER A 99 -8.29 10.28 -9.35
C SER A 99 -9.21 9.74 -8.24
N GLN A 100 -10.41 10.30 -8.13
CA GLN A 100 -11.40 9.83 -7.15
C GLN A 100 -11.75 8.35 -7.32
N THR A 101 -11.86 7.88 -8.56
CA THR A 101 -12.10 6.46 -8.90
C THR A 101 -10.97 5.58 -8.41
N GLN A 102 -9.72 5.98 -8.66
CA GLN A 102 -8.53 5.24 -8.21
C GLN A 102 -8.43 5.21 -6.69
N ARG A 103 -8.69 6.34 -6.01
CA ARG A 103 -8.73 6.40 -4.54
C ARG A 103 -9.84 5.54 -3.95
N ARG A 104 -11.02 5.47 -4.60
CA ARG A 104 -12.10 4.56 -4.21
C ARG A 104 -11.67 3.11 -4.33
N PHE A 105 -11.07 2.73 -5.45
CA PHE A 105 -10.53 1.38 -5.66
C PHE A 105 -9.51 0.99 -4.58
N VAL A 106 -8.55 1.86 -4.28
CA VAL A 106 -7.55 1.61 -3.22
C VAL A 106 -8.22 1.37 -1.87
N ARG A 107 -9.23 2.18 -1.51
CA ARG A 107 -9.96 2.02 -0.24
C ARG A 107 -10.75 0.71 -0.18
N ASP A 108 -11.43 0.35 -1.27
CA ASP A 108 -12.18 -0.90 -1.34
C ASP A 108 -11.22 -2.10 -1.15
N ALA A 109 -10.07 -2.08 -1.84
CA ALA A 109 -9.03 -3.11 -1.70
C ALA A 109 -8.43 -3.17 -0.29
N LEU A 110 -8.17 -2.01 0.34
CA LEU A 110 -7.69 -1.97 1.73
C LEU A 110 -8.71 -2.57 2.70
N ARG A 111 -10.00 -2.26 2.54
CA ARG A 111 -11.07 -2.80 3.39
C ARG A 111 -11.19 -4.31 3.24
N GLU A 112 -11.16 -4.81 2.01
CA GLU A 112 -11.16 -6.25 1.71
C GLU A 112 -9.95 -6.93 2.36
N HIS A 113 -8.75 -6.40 2.13
CA HIS A 113 -7.51 -6.94 2.66
C HIS A 113 -7.46 -6.97 4.19
N LEU A 114 -7.91 -5.90 4.87
CA LEU A 114 -7.99 -5.85 6.32
C LEU A 114 -9.00 -6.87 6.85
N THR A 115 -10.16 -7.00 6.22
CA THR A 115 -11.19 -7.96 6.63
C THR A 115 -10.67 -9.41 6.56
N GLU A 116 -9.92 -9.74 5.51
CA GLU A 116 -9.42 -11.09 5.29
C GLU A 116 -8.20 -11.44 6.14
N HIS A 117 -7.26 -10.51 6.29
CA HIS A 117 -5.95 -10.81 6.86
C HIS A 117 -5.73 -10.21 8.27
N PHE A 118 -6.50 -9.19 8.63
CA PHE A 118 -6.29 -8.38 9.84
C PHE A 118 -7.62 -8.00 10.53
N PRO A 119 -8.44 -8.98 10.94
CA PRO A 119 -9.80 -8.73 11.44
C PRO A 119 -9.86 -7.91 12.74
N ASP A 120 -8.73 -7.74 13.43
CA ASP A 120 -8.55 -6.90 14.61
C ASP A 120 -8.28 -5.42 14.29
N VAL A 121 -8.12 -5.06 13.01
CA VAL A 121 -7.87 -3.70 12.53
C VAL A 121 -9.16 -3.09 12.01
N GLU A 122 -9.55 -1.93 12.53
CA GLU A 122 -10.70 -1.17 12.02
C GLU A 122 -10.47 -0.80 10.55
N ALA A 123 -11.43 -1.09 9.68
CA ALA A 123 -11.32 -0.73 8.28
C ALA A 123 -11.72 0.73 8.05
N PRO A 124 -11.00 1.49 7.21
CA PRO A 124 -11.39 2.85 6.84
C PRO A 124 -12.61 2.89 5.91
#